data_AF-G8BQB2-F1
#
_entry.id   AF-G8BQB2-F1
#
_cell.length_a   1.000
_cell.length_b   1.000
_cell.length_c   1.000
_cell.angle_alpha   90.00
_cell.angle_beta   90.00
_cell.angle_gamma   90.00
#
_symmetry.space_group_name_H-M   'P 1'
#
loop_
_entity.id
_entity.type
_entity.pdbx_description
1 polymer ?
#
loop_
_entity_poly.entity_id
_entity_poly.type
_entity_poly.pdbx_seq_one_letter_code
_entity_poly.pdbx_strand_id
1 'polypeptide(L)' 'MLPKRFPTPIMKPLWPFFIGGATVFCLMGKAADLSAGTKEFINDPRNPRFARGEKPVENPQ' A
#
# COMPACT_ATOMS: atom_id res chain seq x y z
N MET A 1 6.59 35.99 9.78
CA MET A 1 5.68 35.74 10.92
C MET A 1 5.06 34.36 10.75
N LEU A 2 5.22 33.46 11.72
CA LEU A 2 4.56 32.14 11.68
C LEU A 2 3.12 32.31 12.21
N PRO A 3 2.08 31.85 11.50
CA PRO A 3 0.71 31.96 11.97
C PRO A 3 0.51 31.22 13.31
N LYS A 4 -0.31 31.78 14.19
CA LYS A 4 -0.63 31.17 15.49
C LYS A 4 -1.34 29.84 15.28
N ARG A 5 -0.78 28.75 15.82
CA ARG A 5 -1.43 27.44 15.84
C ARG A 5 -2.46 27.36 16.97
N PHE A 6 -3.68 26.96 16.64
CA PHE A 6 -4.77 26.74 17.59
C PHE A 6 -4.98 25.23 17.85
N PRO A 7 -5.26 24.82 19.10
CA PRO A 7 -5.45 23.41 19.45
C PRO A 7 -6.87 22.94 19.13
N THR A 8 -7.19 22.74 17.85
CA THR A 8 -8.48 22.18 17.44
C THR A 8 -8.55 20.68 17.76
N PRO A 9 -9.68 20.16 18.25
CA PRO A 9 -9.82 18.75 18.58
C PRO A 9 -9.98 17.92 17.31
N ILE A 10 -8.86 17.46 16.72
CA ILE A 10 -8.84 16.68 15.47
C ILE A 10 -9.10 15.20 15.73
N MET A 11 -8.54 14.64 16.81
CA MET A 11 -8.60 13.19 17.07
C MET A 11 -10.01 12.71 17.42
N LYS A 12 -10.75 13.46 18.25
CA LYS A 12 -12.11 13.10 18.71
C LYS A 12 -13.13 12.90 17.57
N PRO A 13 -13.21 13.78 16.55
CA PRO A 13 -14.12 13.55 15.43
C PRO A 13 -13.54 12.63 14.35
N LEU A 14 -12.21 12.61 14.16
CA LEU A 14 -11.61 11.94 13.00
C LEU A 14 -11.11 10.51 13.23
N TRP A 15 -11.12 10.01 14.48
CA TRP A 15 -10.67 8.64 14.77
C TRP A 15 -11.29 7.53 13.91
N PRO A 16 -12.60 7.52 13.53
CA PRO A 16 -13.12 6.46 12.68
C PRO A 16 -12.53 6.50 11.27
N PHE A 17 -12.17 7.68 10.75
CA PHE A 17 -11.52 7.81 9.45
C PHE A 17 -10.08 7.33 9.48
N PHE A 18 -9.35 7.56 10.58
CA PHE A 18 -8.01 7.01 10.75
C PHE A 18 -8.04 5.48 10.82
N ILE A 19 -9.00 4.90 11.54
CA ILE A 19 -9.20 3.44 11.59
C ILE A 19 -9.58 2.91 10.21
N GLY A 20 -10.52 3.56 9.52
CA GLY A 20 -10.92 3.19 8.17
C GLY A 20 -9.74 3.22 7.20
N GLY A 21 -8.95 4.30 7.21
CA GLY A 21 -7.76 4.44 6.38
C GLY A 21 -6.72 3.36 6.67
N ALA A 22 -6.43 3.08 7.95
CA ALA A 22 -5.52 1.99 8.34
C ALA A 22 -6.04 0.61 7.88
N THR A 23 -7.34 0.38 7.99
CA THR A 23 -7.98 -0.87 7.57
C THR A 23 -7.85 -1.07 6.07
N VAL A 24 -8.22 -0.06 5.28
CA VAL A 24 -8.11 -0.09 3.82
C VAL A 24 -6.66 -0.24 3.39
N PHE A 25 -5.72 0.44 4.04
CA PHE A 25 -4.30 0.31 3.76
C PHE A 25 -3.81 -1.13 3.93
N CYS A 26 -4.14 -1.78 5.05
CA CYS A 26 -3.76 -3.17 5.29
C CYS A 26 -4.38 -4.14 4.27
N LEU A 27 -5.67 -3.97 3.97
CA LEU A 27 -6.37 -4.84 3.01
C LEU A 27 -5.83 -4.66 1.59
N MET A 28 -5.63 -3.40 1.17
CA MET A 28 -5.14 -3.09 -0.16
C MET A 28 -3.68 -3.52 -0.34
N GLY A 29 -2.84 -3.40 0.71
CA GLY A 29 -1.46 -3.92 0.67
C GLY A 29 -1.44 -5.41 0.34
N LYS A 30 -2.25 -6.21 1.04
CA LYS A 30 -2.38 -7.65 0.74
C LYS A 30 -2.95 -7.94 -0.64
N ALA A 31 -3.94 -7.16 -1.08
CA ALA A 31 -4.52 -7.30 -2.41
C ALA A 31 -3.51 -6.98 -3.52
N ALA A 32 -2.68 -5.96 -3.33
CA ALA A 32 -1.63 -5.56 -4.25
C ALA A 32 -0.52 -6.62 -4.35
N ASP A 33 -0.09 -7.18 -3.23
CA ASP A 33 0.90 -8.28 -3.22
C ASP A 33 0.38 -9.50 -3.99
N LEU A 34 -0.92 -9.82 -3.84
CA LEU A 34 -1.54 -10.95 -4.52
C LEU A 34 -1.73 -10.69 -6.03
N SER A 35 -2.11 -9.48 -6.42
CA SER A 35 -2.30 -9.13 -7.84
C SER A 35 -0.97 -9.07 -8.59
N ALA A 36 0.11 -8.62 -7.95
CA ALA A 36 1.45 -8.60 -8.51
C ALA A 36 2.02 -10.01 -8.79
N GLY A 37 1.46 -11.05 -8.15
CA GLY A 37 1.83 -12.46 -8.38
C GLY A 37 1.05 -13.16 -9.50
N THR A 38 0.15 -12.47 -10.20
CA THR A 38 -0.62 -13.06 -11.29
C THR A 38 0.26 -13.33 -12.52
N LYS A 39 -0.17 -14.27 -13.38
CA LYS A 39 0.60 -14.70 -14.56
C LYS A 39 1.04 -13.54 -15.48
N GLU A 40 0.21 -12.51 -15.59
CA GLU A 40 0.48 -11.33 -16.42
C GLU A 40 1.57 -10.42 -15.81
N PHE A 41 1.53 -10.21 -14.50
CA PHE A 41 2.38 -9.20 -13.83
C PHE A 41 3.58 -9.78 -13.07
N ILE A 42 3.68 -11.11 -12.95
CA ILE A 42 4.73 -11.77 -12.17
C ILE A 42 6.15 -11.49 -12.70
N ASN A 43 6.28 -11.29 -14.02
CA ASN A 43 7.55 -11.05 -14.69
C ASN A 43 7.72 -9.60 -15.21
N ASP A 44 6.85 -8.67 -14.79
CA ASP A 44 7.07 -7.24 -15.08
C ASP A 44 8.33 -6.77 -14.34
N PRO A 45 9.37 -6.24 -15.02
CA PRO A 45 10.61 -5.77 -14.38
C PRO A 45 10.40 -4.69 -13.31
N ARG A 46 9.24 -4.04 -13.29
CA ARG A 46 8.86 -3.03 -12.29
C ARG A 46 8.32 -3.62 -11.00
N ASN A 47 8.06 -4.92 -10.96
CA ASN A 47 7.59 -5.58 -9.75
C ASN A 47 8.64 -5.42 -8.63
N PRO A 48 8.27 -4.87 -7.45
CA PRO A 48 9.19 -4.66 -6.32
C PRO A 48 9.97 -5.91 -5.90
N ARG A 49 9.46 -7.08 -6.24
CA ARG A 49 10.12 -8.38 -6.15
C ARG A 49 11.54 -8.40 -6.72
N PHE A 50 11.75 -7.82 -7.89
CA PHE A 50 13.05 -7.79 -8.55
C PHE A 50 14.04 -6.86 -7.84
N ALA A 51 13.56 -5.79 -7.21
CA ALA A 51 14.39 -4.94 -6.37
C ALA A 51 14.91 -5.67 -5.12
N ARG A 52 14.24 -6.73 -4.68
CA ARG A 52 14.69 -7.62 -3.59
C ARG A 52 15.65 -8.72 -4.07
N GLY A 53 15.98 -8.79 -5.36
CA GLY A 53 16.89 -9.78 -5.94
C GLY A 53 16.24 -11.13 -6.29
N GLU A 54 14.91 -11.21 -6.30
CA GLU A 54 14.19 -12.40 -6.72
C GLU A 54 14.25 -12.57 -8.26
N LYS A 55 14.20 -13.80 -8.75
CA LYS A 55 14.38 -14.13 -10.18
C LYS A 55 13.04 -14.28 -10.92
N PRO A 56 13.01 -14.07 -12.26
CA PRO A 56 11.82 -14.31 -13.06
C PRO A 56 11.32 -15.75 -12.91
N VAL A 57 10.01 -15.93 -12.94
CA VAL A 57 9.38 -17.25 -12.83
C VAL A 57 9.02 -17.72 -14.23
N GLU A 58 9.39 -18.94 -14.56
CA GLU A 58 9.05 -19.53 -15.86
C GLU A 58 7.58 -19.94 -15.85
N ASN A 59 6.75 -19.20 -16.58
CA ASN A 59 5.32 -19.49 -16.69
C ASN A 59 5.09 -20.46 -17.85
N PRO A 60 4.44 -21.62 -17.63
CA PRO A 60 3.72 -22.30 -18.70
C PRO A 60 2.55 -21.36 -19.08
N GLN A 61 2.61 -20.84 -20.31
CA GLN A 61 1.52 -20.09 -20.93
C GLN A 61 0.21 -20.88 -20.78
#